data_AF-A0A920J8X0-F1
#
_entry.id   AF-A0A920J8X0-F1
#
_cell.length_a   1.000
_cell.length_b   1.000
_cell.length_c   1.000
_cell.angle_alpha   90.00
_cell.angle_beta   90.00
_cell.angle_gamma   90.00
#
_symmetry.space_group_name_H-M   'P 1'
#
loop_
_entity.id
_entity.type
_entity.pdbx_description
1 polymer ?
#
loop_
_entity_poly.entity_id
_entity_poly.type
_entity_poly.pdbx_seq_one_letter_code
_entity_poly.pdbx_strand_id
1 'polypeptide(L)'
;MRMKSPNDISSSDLIAIGSIGKSHGLKGSFFLNSYCDPEDNFFNYKRFFLIQEKKILEFNIKSKHIKSSKNIVNISGIETLKKLKNLRTLKFIL
;
A
#
# COMPACT_ATOMS: atom_id res chain seq x y z
N MET A 1 12.72 -20.08 -3.71
CA MET A 1 11.65 -19.63 -4.62
C MET A 1 12.16 -18.42 -5.41
N ARG A 2 12.03 -18.39 -6.74
CA ARG A 2 12.42 -17.22 -7.54
C ARG A 2 11.22 -16.28 -7.63
N MET A 3 11.40 -15.02 -7.27
CA MET A 3 10.33 -14.03 -7.24
C MET A 3 9.94 -13.64 -8.68
N LYS A 4 8.63 -13.56 -8.97
CA LYS A 4 8.11 -13.17 -10.29
C LYS A 4 8.46 -11.72 -10.63
N SER A 5 8.62 -11.43 -11.92
CA SER A 5 8.77 -10.06 -12.40
C SER A 5 7.50 -9.25 -12.14
N PRO A 6 7.56 -7.92 -11.98
CA PRO A 6 6.39 -7.07 -11.78
C PRO A 6 5.23 -7.33 -12.75
N ASN A 7 5.56 -7.62 -14.01
CA ASN A 7 4.60 -7.78 -15.09
C ASN A 7 3.94 -9.17 -15.12
N ASP A 8 4.54 -10.16 -14.46
CA ASP A 8 4.06 -11.54 -14.44
C ASP A 8 3.21 -11.88 -13.21
N ILE A 9 2.96 -10.87 -12.36
CA ILE A 9 2.18 -11.03 -11.13
C ILE A 9 0.70 -11.01 -11.45
N SER A 10 0.00 -12.03 -10.98
CA SER A 10 -1.46 -12.12 -11.02
C SER A 10 -2.07 -11.86 -9.64
N SER A 11 -3.40 -11.68 -9.59
CA SER A 11 -4.11 -11.46 -8.33
C SER A 11 -4.03 -12.65 -7.36
N SER A 12 -3.84 -13.87 -7.86
CA SER A 12 -3.64 -15.08 -7.05
C SER A 12 -2.25 -15.19 -6.42
N ASP A 13 -1.28 -14.41 -6.91
CA ASP A 13 0.06 -14.33 -6.31
C ASP A 13 0.11 -13.33 -5.14
N LEU A 14 -1.01 -12.65 -4.84
CA LEU A 14 -1.08 -11.52 -3.92
C LEU A 14 -1.95 -11.81 -2.70
N ILE A 15 -1.46 -11.42 -1.53
CA ILE A 15 -2.20 -11.42 -0.27
C ILE A 15 -2.45 -9.97 0.15
N ALA A 16 -3.57 -9.70 0.81
CA ALA A 16 -3.83 -8.39 1.38
C ALA A 16 -3.12 -8.26 2.75
N ILE A 17 -2.27 -7.24 2.91
CA ILE A 17 -1.65 -6.88 4.22
C ILE A 17 -2.18 -5.57 4.78
N GLY A 18 -3.06 -4.87 4.07
CA GLY A 18 -3.68 -3.70 4.61
C GLY A 18 -4.62 -3.00 3.65
N SER A 19 -5.13 -1.86 4.09
CA SER A 19 -5.97 -1.00 3.27
C SER A 19 -5.59 0.47 3.46
N ILE A 20 -5.96 1.26 2.45
CA ILE A 20 -5.86 2.72 2.51
C ILE A 20 -7.04 3.21 3.36
N GLY A 21 -6.73 3.79 4.51
CA GLY A 21 -7.69 4.43 5.39
C GLY A 21 -7.99 5.87 4.96
N LYS A 22 -8.39 6.70 5.93
CA LYS A 22 -8.74 8.10 5.66
C LYS A 22 -7.54 8.85 5.06
N SER A 23 -7.81 9.77 4.15
CA SER A 23 -6.79 10.69 3.66
C SER A 23 -6.27 11.59 4.78
N HIS A 24 -4.99 11.95 4.70
CA HIS A 24 -4.33 12.86 5.63
C HIS A 24 -3.66 14.00 4.85
N GLY A 25 -4.15 15.24 5.05
CA GLY A 25 -3.65 16.43 4.36
C GLY A 25 -3.95 16.44 2.85
N LEU A 26 -3.29 17.34 2.12
CA LEU A 26 -3.53 17.57 0.70
C LEU A 26 -2.60 16.78 -0.24
N LYS A 27 -1.47 16.27 0.28
CA LYS A 27 -0.37 15.67 -0.51
C LYS A 27 -0.52 14.15 -0.75
N GLY A 28 -1.75 13.64 -0.72
CA GLY A 28 -2.02 12.23 -1.01
C GLY A 28 -1.56 11.23 0.07
N SER A 29 -1.20 11.69 1.28
CA SER A 29 -0.92 10.79 2.41
C SER A 29 -2.22 10.21 2.96
N PHE A 30 -2.14 9.07 3.65
CA PHE A 30 -3.30 8.38 4.20
C PHE A 30 -2.96 7.58 5.45
N PHE A 31 -3.95 7.34 6.30
CA PHE A 31 -3.82 6.40 7.41
C PHE A 31 -3.75 4.97 6.88
N LEU A 32 -2.71 4.22 7.25
CA LEU A 32 -2.59 2.81 6.93
C LEU A 32 -3.42 1.99 7.93
N ASN A 33 -4.25 1.08 7.42
CA ASN A 33 -4.82 0.01 8.24
C ASN A 33 -4.07 -1.27 7.89
N SER A 34 -3.08 -1.66 8.71
CA SER A 34 -2.33 -2.91 8.49
C SER A 34 -3.10 -4.11 9.06
N TYR A 35 -2.95 -5.25 8.39
CA TYR A 35 -3.45 -6.56 8.83
C TYR A 35 -2.32 -7.43 9.40
N CYS A 36 -1.13 -6.87 9.55
CA CYS A 36 0.00 -7.56 10.16
C CYS A 36 -0.08 -7.48 11.68
N ASP A 37 0.51 -8.46 12.34
CA ASP A 37 0.73 -8.44 13.78
C ASP A 37 2.24 -8.67 14.07
N PRO A 38 2.95 -7.71 14.68
CA PRO A 38 2.52 -6.33 14.98
C PRO A 38 2.23 -5.49 13.74
N GLU A 39 1.48 -4.39 13.89
CA GLU A 39 1.05 -3.51 12.79
C GLU A 39 2.22 -3.10 11.87
N ASP A 40 3.35 -2.79 12.49
CA ASP A 40 4.57 -2.29 11.84
C ASP A 40 5.29 -3.35 10.99
N ASN A 41 4.95 -4.63 11.10
CA ASN A 41 5.49 -5.66 10.19
C ASN A 41 5.13 -5.39 8.73
N PHE A 42 4.09 -4.58 8.46
CA PHE A 42 3.78 -4.08 7.13
C PHE A 42 5.01 -3.49 6.43
N PHE A 43 5.88 -2.80 7.15
CA PHE A 43 7.03 -2.09 6.57
C PHE A 43 8.24 -3.00 6.30
N ASN A 44 8.20 -4.27 6.72
CA ASN A 44 9.29 -5.23 6.52
C ASN A 44 9.22 -5.90 5.14
N TYR A 45 8.10 -5.78 4.43
CA TYR A 45 7.95 -6.31 3.08
C TYR A 45 8.74 -5.47 2.06
N LYS A 46 9.33 -6.16 1.08
CA LYS A 46 10.21 -5.53 0.09
C LYS A 46 9.47 -4.91 -1.10
N ARG A 47 8.28 -5.40 -1.41
CA ARG A 47 7.50 -5.01 -2.61
C ARG A 47 6.03 -4.90 -2.25
N PHE A 48 5.42 -3.79 -2.68
CA PHE A 48 4.01 -3.53 -2.43
C PHE A 48 3.26 -3.28 -3.72
N PHE A 49 2.00 -3.70 -3.74
CA PHE A 49 1.14 -3.60 -4.91
C PHE A 49 -0.24 -3.03 -4.55
N LEU A 50 -0.75 -2.21 -5.46
CA LEU A 50 -2.12 -1.73 -5.45
C LEU A 50 -2.92 -2.42 -6.55
N ILE A 51 -4.16 -2.75 -6.24
CA ILE A 51 -5.13 -3.14 -7.27
C ILE A 51 -6.02 -1.94 -7.56
N GLN A 52 -5.95 -1.41 -8.78
CA GLN A 52 -6.80 -0.34 -9.28
C GLN A 52 -7.38 -0.76 -10.63
N GLU A 53 -8.71 -0.77 -10.77
CA GLU A 53 -9.38 -1.01 -12.06
C GLU A 53 -8.87 -2.27 -12.79
N LYS A 54 -8.68 -3.37 -12.04
CA LYS A 54 -8.12 -4.66 -12.51
C LYS A 54 -6.63 -4.63 -12.92
N LYS A 55 -5.92 -3.51 -12.72
CA LYS A 55 -4.47 -3.40 -12.88
C LYS A 55 -3.77 -3.58 -11.54
N ILE A 56 -2.62 -4.27 -11.57
CA ILE A 56 -1.70 -4.42 -10.46
C ILE A 56 -0.59 -3.39 -10.67
N LEU A 57 -0.41 -2.50 -9.70
CA LEU A 57 0.57 -1.42 -9.76
C LEU A 57 1.54 -1.56 -8.59
N GLU A 58 2.82 -1.72 -8.88
CA GLU A 58 3.86 -1.69 -7.86
C GLU A 58 4.04 -0.27 -7.33
N PHE A 59 4.23 -0.13 -6.02
CA PHE A 59 4.50 1.16 -5.39
C PHE A 59 5.58 1.04 -4.31
N ASN A 60 6.22 2.18 -4.03
CA ASN A 60 7.18 2.35 -2.96
C ASN A 60 6.62 3.28 -1.88
N ILE A 61 7.01 3.04 -0.63
CA ILE A 61 6.70 3.94 0.48
C ILE A 61 7.67 5.13 0.40
N LYS A 62 7.14 6.34 0.21
CA LYS A 62 7.91 7.59 0.19
C LYS A 62 8.22 8.07 1.61
N SER A 63 7.24 7.99 2.50
CA SER A 63 7.41 8.36 3.91
C SER A 63 6.40 7.67 4.81
N LYS A 64 6.80 7.49 6.07
CA LYS A 64 6.00 6.99 7.19
C LYS A 64 6.10 8.01 8.32
N HIS A 65 4.98 8.30 8.97
CA HIS A 65 4.94 9.00 10.25
C HIS A 65 3.86 8.41 11.14
N ILE A 66 4.05 8.52 12.46
CA ILE A 66 3.09 8.03 13.44
C ILE A 66 2.40 9.23 14.08
N LYS A 67 1.07 9.19 14.13
CA LYS A 67 0.26 10.19 14.85
C LYS A 67 -0.83 9.48 15.63
N SER A 68 -0.89 9.70 16.94
CA SER A 68 -1.89 9.08 17.82
C SER A 68 -1.94 7.55 17.66
N SER A 69 -0.76 6.92 17.67
CA SER A 69 -0.58 5.47 17.49
C SER A 69 -1.08 4.91 16.16
N LYS A 70 -1.29 5.75 15.14
CA LYS A 70 -1.67 5.33 13.79
C LYS A 70 -0.57 5.65 12.80
N ASN A 71 -0.29 4.69 11.93
CA ASN A 71 0.61 4.88 10.80
C ASN A 71 -0.04 5.76 9.72
N ILE A 72 0.67 6.80 9.30
CA ILE A 72 0.31 7.63 8.15
C ILE A 72 1.41 7.49 7.11
N VAL A 73 1.01 7.11 5.91
CA VAL A 73 1.92 6.69 4.83
C VAL A 73 1.70 7.58 3.61
N ASN A 74 2.80 7.88 2.92
CA ASN A 74 2.81 8.43 1.58
C ASN A 74 3.52 7.43 0.65
N ILE A 75 3.01 7.24 -0.57
CA ILE A 75 3.53 6.26 -1.52
C ILE A 75 3.77 6.87 -2.90
N SER A 76 4.59 6.22 -3.72
CA SER A 76 4.77 6.59 -5.12
C SER A 76 3.49 6.43 -5.93
N GLY A 77 3.27 7.31 -6.91
CA GLY A 77 2.11 7.27 -7.80
C GLY A 77 0.84 7.95 -7.24
N ILE A 78 0.73 8.14 -5.92
CA ILE A 78 -0.35 8.92 -5.28
C ILE A 78 0.18 10.27 -4.82
N GLU A 79 -0.21 11.32 -5.53
CA GLU A 79 0.27 12.69 -5.24
C GLU A 79 -0.87 13.63 -4.86
N THR A 80 -2.12 13.20 -5.03
CA THR A 80 -3.31 14.01 -4.76
C THR A 80 -4.42 13.18 -4.11
N LEU A 81 -5.28 13.85 -3.33
CA LEU A 81 -6.48 13.28 -2.73
C LEU A 81 -7.39 12.58 -3.76
N LYS A 82 -7.48 13.12 -4.97
CA LYS A 82 -8.32 12.57 -6.05
C LYS A 82 -7.82 11.19 -6.48
N LYS A 83 -6.49 11.01 -6.59
CA LYS A 83 -5.88 9.71 -6.89
C LYS A 83 -6.09 8.70 -5.75
N LEU A 84 -6.09 9.17 -4.49
CA LEU A 84 -6.32 8.32 -3.32
C LEU A 84 -7.74 7.72 -3.28
N LYS A 85 -8.77 8.50 -3.60
CA LYS A 85 -10.19 8.06 -3.49
C LYS A 85 -10.53 6.82 -4.33
N ASN A 86 -9.75 6.55 -5.37
CA ASN A 86 -9.96 5.42 -6.27
C ASN A 86 -9.24 4.14 -5.81
N LEU A 87 -8.51 4.20 -4.69
CA LEU A 87 -7.71 3.11 -4.18
C LEU A 87 -8.26 2.66 -2.82
N ARG A 88 -8.50 1.35 -2.67
CA ARG A 88 -9.16 0.80 -1.46
C ARG A 88 -8.34 -0.27 -0.74
N THR A 89 -7.50 -1.02 -1.44
CA THR A 89 -6.84 -2.20 -0.87
C THR A 89 -5.36 -2.25 -1.21
N LEU A 90 -4.51 -2.49 -0.20
CA LEU A 90 -3.06 -2.67 -0.34
C LEU A 90 -2.76 -4.18 -0.30
N LYS A 91 -2.02 -4.66 -1.29
CA LYS A 91 -1.61 -6.06 -1.39
C LYS A 91 -0.09 -6.19 -1.50
N PHE A 92 0.41 -7.37 -1.22
CA PHE A 92 1.82 -7.72 -1.31
C PHE A 92 1.97 -9.18 -1.77
N ILE A 93 3.20 -9.54 -2.14
CA ILE A 93 3.57 -10.89 -2.55
C ILE A 93 4.34 -11.57 -1.42
N LEU A 94 4.06 -12.86 -1.21
CA LEU A 94 4.91 -13.80 -0.45
C LEU A 94 5.91 -14.52 -1.37
#